data_AF-A0AAE2TN72-F1
#
_entry.id   AF-A0AAE2TN72-F1
#
_cell.length_a   1.000
_cell.length_b   1.000
_cell.length_c   1.000
_cell.angle_alpha   90.00
_cell.angle_beta   90.00
_cell.angle_gamma   90.00
#
_symmetry.space_group_name_H-M   'P 1'
#
loop_
_entity.id
_entity.type
_entity.pdbx_description
1 polymer ?
#
loop_
_entity_poly.entity_id
_entity_poly.type
_entity_poly.pdbx_seq_one_letter_code
_entity_poly.pdbx_strand_id
1 'polypeptide(L)'
;MKKMLLMLAVCLWMIPAGVHAADLGRQTLGANDGWGAASGGTTGGAKASSSNVYTVSNRQQLVSALGGSANSTPKIIYIQGTINMNTDDRNKTLGFHDYKDPAYDLNAYLKAYDPDKWGKKAPSGTQEDARQRSQKNQKARVVIDIPSNTTIIGSGSNAKVTGGNFNMKNGVDNVIIRNIEFQDAYDYFPQWDPTDGSSGNWNSEYDNITINGATHIWIDHCTFNDGSNPDSGFPYYYGRKYQHHDGQTDIANGANYITLSYNKYHDHDKGSVIGNSDSKTSDEGKLKVTLHHNYYQNIVQRAPRVRYGQVHIYNNFYAGSKSAAYPFSYAWGAGHASKIYAQNNVFEVPGLAADKVISVFSGGKALHEEGTLLNGAAINASAANGLSQSVGWTPALHGSIGSSANVKPDVISKAGSGTLK
;
A
#
# COMPACT_ATOMS: atom_id res chain seq x y z
N MET A 1 -74.05 -35.19 19.34
CA MET A 1 -72.68 -34.62 19.48
C MET A 1 -71.85 -35.02 18.27
N LYS A 2 -71.45 -34.07 17.42
CA LYS A 2 -70.22 -34.14 16.61
C LYS A 2 -70.00 -32.76 16.00
N LYS A 3 -69.02 -32.03 16.56
CA LYS A 3 -68.62 -30.68 16.18
C LYS A 3 -67.94 -30.72 14.81
N MET A 4 -68.36 -29.83 13.92
CA MET A 4 -67.67 -29.52 12.66
C MET A 4 -66.46 -28.65 13.01
N LEU A 5 -65.25 -29.16 12.76
CA LEU A 5 -64.00 -28.43 12.97
C LEU A 5 -63.57 -27.83 11.62
N LEU A 6 -63.69 -26.50 11.51
CA LEU A 6 -63.23 -25.74 10.35
C LEU A 6 -61.72 -25.53 10.48
N MET A 7 -60.93 -26.17 9.61
CA MET A 7 -59.48 -26.03 9.58
C MET A 7 -59.12 -24.77 8.78
N LEU A 8 -58.68 -23.71 9.47
CA LEU A 8 -58.16 -22.49 8.86
C LEU A 8 -56.75 -22.78 8.30
N ALA A 9 -56.58 -22.80 6.98
CA ALA A 9 -55.27 -22.86 6.36
C ALA A 9 -54.61 -21.47 6.41
N VAL A 10 -53.68 -21.28 7.35
CA VAL A 10 -52.81 -20.11 7.39
C VAL A 10 -51.75 -20.29 6.30
N CYS A 11 -51.92 -19.60 5.18
CA CYS A 11 -50.92 -19.53 4.13
C CYS A 11 -49.83 -18.54 4.58
N LEU A 12 -48.75 -19.06 5.18
CA LEU A 12 -47.56 -18.29 5.51
C LEU A 12 -46.86 -17.92 4.19
N TRP A 13 -47.03 -16.69 3.72
CA TRP A 13 -46.17 -16.13 2.69
C TRP A 13 -44.79 -15.90 3.29
N MET A 14 -43.86 -16.83 3.04
CA MET A 14 -42.44 -16.56 3.24
C MET A 14 -42.01 -15.48 2.25
N ILE A 15 -41.92 -14.25 2.73
CA ILE A 15 -41.15 -13.21 2.04
C ILE A 15 -39.69 -13.69 2.07
N PRO A 16 -39.00 -13.86 0.93
CA PRO A 16 -37.58 -14.11 0.94
C PRO A 16 -36.91 -12.83 1.46
N ALA A 17 -36.52 -12.82 2.74
CA ALA A 17 -35.61 -11.82 3.28
C ALA A 17 -34.20 -12.12 2.77
N GLY A 18 -34.02 -11.92 1.47
CA GLY A 18 -32.75 -12.00 0.76
C GLY A 18 -32.54 -10.68 0.03
N VAL A 19 -32.43 -9.58 0.78
CA VAL A 19 -31.71 -8.41 0.27
C VAL A 19 -30.27 -8.89 0.15
N HIS A 20 -29.89 -9.39 -1.01
CA HIS A 20 -28.50 -9.71 -1.32
C HIS A 20 -27.70 -8.45 -1.03
N ALA A 21 -26.89 -8.45 0.03
CA ALA A 21 -25.80 -7.51 0.15
C ALA A 21 -25.08 -7.52 -1.20
N ALA A 22 -24.99 -6.36 -1.87
CA ALA A 22 -24.40 -6.28 -3.18
C ALA A 22 -23.01 -6.91 -3.10
N ASP A 23 -22.77 -7.92 -3.93
CA ASP A 23 -21.53 -8.65 -3.94
C ASP A 23 -20.34 -7.67 -4.04
N LEU A 24 -19.54 -7.57 -2.97
CA LEU A 24 -18.45 -6.59 -2.88
C LEU A 24 -17.46 -6.74 -4.04
N GLY A 25 -17.29 -7.95 -4.59
CA GLY A 25 -16.42 -8.21 -5.74
C GLY A 25 -16.93 -7.62 -7.06
N ARG A 26 -18.21 -7.26 -7.14
CA ARG A 26 -18.87 -6.64 -8.30
C ARG A 26 -18.92 -5.11 -8.22
N GLN A 27 -18.57 -4.53 -7.08
CA GLN A 27 -18.54 -3.08 -6.92
C GLN A 27 -17.39 -2.48 -7.73
N THR A 28 -17.63 -1.27 -8.25
CA THR A 28 -16.65 -0.47 -8.98
C THR A 28 -16.36 0.81 -8.22
N LEU A 29 -15.24 1.46 -8.54
CA LEU A 29 -14.95 2.79 -8.02
C LEU A 29 -16.03 3.78 -8.48
N GLY A 30 -16.45 4.68 -7.59
CA GLY A 30 -17.45 5.70 -7.92
C GLY A 30 -16.93 6.68 -8.99
N ALA A 31 -17.83 7.21 -9.83
CA ALA A 31 -17.44 8.07 -10.96
C ALA A 31 -16.72 9.38 -10.57
N ASN A 32 -16.86 9.81 -9.30
CA ASN A 32 -16.19 11.00 -8.76
C ASN A 32 -15.17 10.64 -7.68
N ASP A 33 -14.80 9.37 -7.52
CA ASP A 33 -14.02 8.91 -6.38
C ASP A 33 -12.51 8.94 -6.66
N GLY A 34 -11.97 10.15 -6.74
CA GLY A 34 -10.55 10.37 -6.94
C GLY A 34 -10.05 10.14 -8.37
N TRP A 35 -8.73 10.23 -8.54
CA TRP A 35 -8.07 10.07 -9.84
C TRP A 35 -8.28 8.69 -10.48
N GLY A 36 -8.53 7.63 -9.69
CA GLY A 36 -8.89 6.31 -10.23
C GLY A 36 -10.19 6.30 -11.05
N ALA A 37 -11.05 7.31 -10.88
CA ALA A 37 -12.30 7.46 -11.62
C ALA A 37 -12.12 8.18 -12.98
N ALA A 38 -10.94 8.74 -13.25
CA ALA A 38 -10.67 9.45 -14.49
C ALA A 38 -10.74 8.53 -15.72
N SER A 39 -10.95 9.12 -16.90
CA SER A 39 -10.70 8.48 -18.21
C SER A 39 -11.32 7.09 -18.45
N GLY A 40 -12.50 6.81 -17.89
CA GLY A 40 -13.18 5.51 -18.02
C GLY A 40 -13.31 4.77 -16.70
N GLY A 41 -12.60 5.21 -15.66
CA GLY A 41 -12.73 4.76 -14.29
C GLY A 41 -12.16 3.37 -14.02
N THR A 42 -12.31 2.93 -12.77
CA THR A 42 -11.81 1.64 -12.29
C THR A 42 -12.97 0.70 -11.98
N THR A 43 -13.18 -0.31 -12.82
CA THR A 43 -14.22 -1.34 -12.66
C THR A 43 -13.70 -2.70 -12.23
N GLY A 44 -12.38 -2.90 -12.26
CA GLY A 44 -11.73 -4.18 -11.98
C GLY A 44 -12.35 -5.32 -12.79
N GLY A 45 -12.62 -6.42 -12.09
CA GLY A 45 -13.28 -7.61 -12.62
C GLY A 45 -14.80 -7.60 -12.53
N ALA A 46 -15.47 -6.47 -12.30
CA ALA A 46 -16.92 -6.43 -12.06
C ALA A 46 -17.76 -7.09 -13.17
N LYS A 47 -17.22 -7.22 -14.39
CA LYS A 47 -17.84 -7.90 -15.54
C LYS A 47 -17.46 -9.39 -15.69
N ALA A 48 -16.81 -10.01 -14.70
CA ALA A 48 -16.42 -11.42 -14.75
C ALA A 48 -17.61 -12.34 -15.03
N SER A 49 -17.47 -13.31 -15.94
CA SER A 49 -18.45 -14.40 -16.02
C SER A 49 -18.40 -15.25 -14.75
N SER A 50 -19.43 -16.06 -14.50
CA SER A 50 -19.45 -16.99 -13.35
C SER A 50 -18.24 -17.93 -13.31
N SER A 51 -17.70 -18.31 -14.47
CA SER A 51 -16.49 -19.15 -14.59
C SER A 51 -15.18 -18.44 -14.20
N ASN A 52 -15.20 -17.12 -14.08
CA ASN A 52 -14.04 -16.28 -13.74
C ASN A 52 -14.21 -15.62 -12.36
N VAL A 53 -15.00 -16.25 -11.49
CA VAL A 53 -15.13 -15.91 -10.08
C VAL A 53 -14.51 -17.03 -9.25
N TYR A 54 -13.49 -16.70 -8.48
CA TYR A 54 -12.67 -17.65 -7.75
C TYR A 54 -12.68 -17.36 -6.26
N THR A 55 -12.63 -18.41 -5.44
CA THR A 55 -12.31 -18.30 -4.01
C THR A 55 -11.00 -19.02 -3.76
N VAL A 56 -10.06 -18.35 -3.10
CA VAL A 56 -8.70 -18.83 -2.89
C VAL A 56 -8.30 -18.70 -1.42
N SER A 57 -7.59 -19.69 -0.90
CA SER A 57 -7.15 -19.76 0.51
C SER A 57 -5.67 -20.14 0.66
N ASN A 58 -4.94 -20.25 -0.45
CA ASN A 58 -3.49 -20.45 -0.46
C ASN A 58 -2.85 -19.85 -1.71
N ARG A 59 -1.52 -19.81 -1.73
CA ARG A 59 -0.72 -19.22 -2.80
C ARG A 59 -1.00 -19.88 -4.15
N GLN A 60 -1.03 -21.21 -4.20
CA GLN A 60 -1.22 -21.94 -5.45
C GLN A 60 -2.58 -21.62 -6.09
N GLN A 61 -3.63 -21.57 -5.29
CA GLN A 61 -4.96 -21.19 -5.76
C GLN A 61 -5.01 -19.76 -6.27
N LEU A 62 -4.38 -18.81 -5.56
CA LEU A 62 -4.27 -17.41 -6.01
C LEU A 62 -3.55 -17.30 -7.36
N VAL A 63 -2.38 -17.93 -7.49
CA VAL A 63 -1.61 -17.95 -8.75
C VAL A 63 -2.43 -18.54 -9.89
N SER A 64 -3.10 -19.67 -9.65
CA SER A 64 -3.97 -20.31 -10.65
C SER A 64 -5.14 -19.43 -11.08
N ALA A 65 -5.79 -18.73 -10.13
CA ALA A 65 -6.92 -17.85 -10.42
C ALA A 65 -6.51 -16.60 -11.23
N LEU A 66 -5.29 -16.09 -11.03
CA LEU A 66 -4.77 -14.97 -11.81
C LEU A 66 -4.49 -15.38 -13.27
N GLY A 67 -4.02 -16.60 -13.49
CA GLY A 67 -3.81 -17.15 -14.84
C GLY A 67 -2.66 -16.51 -15.62
N GLY A 68 -1.71 -15.89 -14.93
CA GLY A 68 -0.54 -15.24 -15.52
C GLY A 68 -0.75 -13.76 -15.87
N SER A 69 0.36 -13.05 -16.07
CA SER A 69 0.38 -11.58 -16.23
C SER A 69 -0.30 -11.06 -17.49
N ALA A 70 -0.46 -11.89 -18.53
CA ALA A 70 -1.13 -11.52 -19.76
C ALA A 70 -2.66 -11.72 -19.73
N ASN A 71 -3.21 -12.31 -18.65
CA ASN A 71 -4.63 -12.66 -18.59
C ASN A 71 -5.51 -11.43 -18.29
N SER A 72 -5.97 -10.76 -19.35
CA SER A 72 -6.86 -9.59 -19.25
C SER A 72 -8.34 -9.92 -19.12
N THR A 73 -8.73 -11.19 -18.97
CA THR A 73 -10.15 -11.58 -18.82
C THR A 73 -10.70 -11.00 -17.51
N PRO A 74 -11.86 -10.31 -17.50
CA PRO A 74 -12.47 -9.83 -16.27
C PRO A 74 -12.62 -10.95 -15.24
N LYS A 75 -12.05 -10.78 -14.05
CA LYS A 75 -12.04 -11.83 -13.02
C LYS A 75 -12.18 -11.28 -11.60
N ILE A 76 -12.86 -12.03 -10.75
CA ILE A 76 -13.04 -11.71 -9.33
C ILE A 76 -12.40 -12.83 -8.51
N ILE A 77 -11.56 -12.45 -7.54
CA ILE A 77 -10.85 -13.38 -6.67
C ILE A 77 -11.16 -13.01 -5.21
N TYR A 78 -11.84 -13.91 -4.51
CA TYR A 78 -12.09 -13.81 -3.08
C TYR A 78 -10.97 -14.48 -2.29
N ILE A 79 -10.29 -13.73 -1.43
CA ILE A 79 -9.31 -14.28 -0.48
C ILE A 79 -10.04 -14.73 0.78
N GLN A 80 -9.94 -16.02 1.11
CA GLN A 80 -10.52 -16.61 2.30
C GLN A 80 -9.43 -17.01 3.30
N GLY A 81 -9.45 -16.37 4.48
CA GLY A 81 -8.45 -16.62 5.52
C GLY A 81 -7.06 -16.07 5.14
N THR A 82 -6.00 -16.76 5.53
CA THR A 82 -4.63 -16.28 5.36
C THR A 82 -3.90 -17.00 4.23
N ILE A 83 -3.40 -16.23 3.26
CA ILE A 83 -2.50 -16.70 2.21
C ILE A 83 -1.07 -16.35 2.57
N ASN A 84 -0.28 -17.36 2.93
CA ASN A 84 1.16 -17.21 3.12
C ASN A 84 1.89 -17.33 1.77
N MET A 85 2.54 -16.24 1.37
CA MET A 85 3.27 -16.13 0.10
C MET A 85 4.65 -16.79 0.14
N ASN A 86 5.22 -17.00 1.32
CA ASN A 86 6.46 -17.74 1.52
C ASN A 86 6.18 -19.25 1.58
N THR A 87 5.71 -19.83 0.47
CA THR A 87 5.39 -21.26 0.37
C THR A 87 5.87 -21.89 -0.93
N ASP A 88 6.21 -23.18 -0.89
CA ASP A 88 6.43 -24.01 -2.09
C ASP A 88 5.09 -24.39 -2.75
N ASP A 89 5.15 -25.10 -3.88
CA ASP A 89 3.94 -25.48 -4.65
C ASP A 89 3.07 -26.54 -3.92
N ARG A 90 3.56 -27.08 -2.79
CA ARG A 90 2.85 -27.99 -1.90
C ARG A 90 2.35 -27.28 -0.64
N ASN A 91 2.39 -25.95 -0.61
CA ASN A 91 2.06 -25.11 0.53
C ASN A 91 2.95 -25.31 1.77
N LYS A 92 4.15 -25.88 1.63
CA LYS A 92 5.14 -25.91 2.72
C LYS A 92 5.73 -24.51 2.87
N THR A 93 5.74 -23.96 4.08
CA THR A 93 6.41 -22.69 4.39
C THR A 93 7.90 -22.76 4.03
N LEU A 94 8.39 -21.70 3.39
CA LEU A 94 9.79 -21.47 3.03
C LEU A 94 10.37 -20.35 3.89
N GLY A 95 11.61 -20.50 4.31
CA GLY A 95 12.35 -19.48 5.06
C GLY A 95 13.70 -19.15 4.43
N PHE A 96 14.51 -18.40 5.18
CA PHE A 96 15.86 -17.97 4.79
C PHE A 96 16.68 -19.09 4.13
N HIS A 97 16.78 -20.26 4.76
CA HIS A 97 17.60 -21.37 4.27
C HIS A 97 17.08 -22.02 2.98
N ASP A 98 15.78 -21.96 2.71
CA ASP A 98 15.21 -22.51 1.47
C ASP A 98 15.52 -21.61 0.27
N TYR A 99 15.66 -20.30 0.48
CA TYR A 99 15.97 -19.33 -0.58
C TYR A 99 17.47 -19.09 -0.78
N LYS A 100 18.27 -19.34 0.25
CA LYS A 100 19.69 -19.02 0.30
C LYS A 100 20.49 -19.71 -0.81
N ASP A 101 21.20 -18.94 -1.62
CA ASP A 101 22.22 -19.46 -2.51
C ASP A 101 23.30 -20.20 -1.68
N PRO A 102 23.84 -21.34 -2.16
CA PRO A 102 24.87 -22.07 -1.42
C PRO A 102 26.11 -21.24 -1.11
N ALA A 103 26.46 -20.27 -1.97
CA ALA A 103 27.61 -19.40 -1.76
C ALA A 103 27.33 -18.18 -0.85
N TYR A 104 26.06 -17.89 -0.53
CA TYR A 104 25.72 -16.77 0.36
C TYR A 104 25.89 -17.18 1.83
N ASP A 105 26.62 -16.34 2.56
CA ASP A 105 26.73 -16.39 4.02
C ASP A 105 26.74 -14.97 4.56
N LEU A 106 25.84 -14.67 5.51
CA LEU A 106 25.68 -13.30 6.03
C LEU A 106 26.96 -12.80 6.71
N ASN A 107 27.67 -13.65 7.46
CA ASN A 107 28.91 -13.22 8.12
C ASN A 107 30.02 -12.94 7.11
N ALA A 108 30.12 -13.74 6.05
CA ALA A 108 31.05 -13.49 4.95
C ALA A 108 30.68 -12.23 4.15
N TYR A 109 29.39 -12.00 3.89
CA TYR A 109 28.88 -10.77 3.27
C TYR A 109 29.27 -9.55 4.11
N LEU A 110 29.00 -9.61 5.42
CA LEU A 110 29.31 -8.53 6.36
C LEU A 110 30.82 -8.25 6.43
N LYS A 111 31.66 -9.30 6.39
CA LYS A 111 33.11 -9.15 6.37
C LYS A 111 33.62 -8.56 5.04
N ALA A 112 32.99 -8.90 3.92
CA ALA A 112 33.41 -8.48 2.59
C ALA A 112 33.15 -6.98 2.36
N TYR A 113 32.00 -6.48 2.83
CA TYR A 113 31.52 -5.13 2.52
C TYR A 113 31.53 -4.17 3.72
N ASP A 114 32.29 -4.52 4.75
CA ASP A 114 32.58 -3.65 5.90
C ASP A 114 33.14 -2.30 5.40
N PRO A 115 32.47 -1.16 5.68
CA PRO A 115 32.88 0.15 5.18
C PRO A 115 34.33 0.52 5.52
N ASP A 116 34.87 0.04 6.65
CA ASP A 116 36.25 0.33 7.06
C ASP A 116 37.28 -0.32 6.14
N LYS A 117 36.91 -1.39 5.43
CA LYS A 117 37.80 -2.14 4.51
C LYS A 117 37.40 -1.98 3.05
N TRP A 118 36.10 -2.00 2.78
CA TRP A 118 35.54 -1.93 1.43
C TRP A 118 35.44 -0.48 0.93
N GLY A 119 35.29 0.48 1.83
CA GLY A 119 34.98 1.87 1.50
C GLY A 119 33.53 2.05 1.03
N LYS A 120 33.29 3.09 0.23
CA LYS A 120 31.95 3.45 -0.27
C LYS A 120 31.63 2.98 -1.68
N LYS A 121 32.41 2.05 -2.25
CA LYS A 121 32.09 1.48 -3.56
C LYS A 121 30.89 0.52 -3.43
N ALA A 122 30.04 0.46 -4.43
CA ALA A 122 28.93 -0.50 -4.45
C ALA A 122 29.46 -1.93 -4.20
N PRO A 123 28.81 -2.74 -3.33
CA PRO A 123 29.15 -4.14 -3.17
C PRO A 123 29.17 -4.88 -4.50
N SER A 124 30.14 -5.79 -4.67
CA SER A 124 30.32 -6.56 -5.90
C SER A 124 31.16 -7.80 -5.62
N GLY A 125 31.00 -8.84 -6.44
CA GLY A 125 31.73 -10.10 -6.33
C GLY A 125 30.95 -11.16 -5.56
N THR A 126 31.63 -12.24 -5.16
CA THR A 126 31.01 -13.52 -4.78
C THR A 126 29.82 -13.40 -3.83
N GLN A 127 29.94 -12.62 -2.74
CA GLN A 127 28.87 -12.53 -1.74
C GLN A 127 27.69 -11.67 -2.22
N GLU A 128 27.92 -10.64 -3.04
CA GLU A 128 26.82 -9.81 -3.57
C GLU A 128 26.08 -10.57 -4.68
N ASP A 129 26.81 -11.24 -5.57
CA ASP A 129 26.19 -12.08 -6.60
C ASP A 129 25.36 -13.21 -5.97
N ALA A 130 25.85 -13.80 -4.87
CA ALA A 130 25.12 -14.84 -4.13
C ALA A 130 23.90 -14.28 -3.39
N ARG A 131 23.99 -13.08 -2.81
CA ARG A 131 22.84 -12.37 -2.20
C ARG A 131 21.76 -12.11 -3.25
N GLN A 132 22.14 -11.58 -4.42
CA GLN A 132 21.21 -11.30 -5.53
C GLN A 132 20.49 -12.58 -6.00
N ARG A 133 21.20 -13.70 -6.15
CA ARG A 133 20.57 -14.99 -6.48
C ARG A 133 19.61 -15.45 -5.38
N SER A 134 19.99 -15.31 -4.11
CA SER A 134 19.14 -15.66 -2.95
C SER A 134 17.86 -14.83 -2.92
N GLN A 135 17.96 -13.51 -3.11
CA GLN A 135 16.83 -12.59 -3.21
C GLN A 135 15.94 -12.95 -4.40
N LYS A 136 16.52 -13.26 -5.56
CA LYS A 136 15.75 -13.71 -6.75
C LYS A 136 14.97 -15.00 -6.48
N ASN A 137 15.52 -15.94 -5.70
CA ASN A 137 14.81 -17.17 -5.32
C ASN A 137 13.57 -16.85 -4.48
N GLN A 138 13.68 -15.94 -3.51
CA GLN A 138 12.53 -15.49 -2.73
C GLN A 138 11.53 -14.73 -3.58
N LYS A 139 12.00 -13.77 -4.40
CA LYS A 139 11.20 -12.96 -5.31
C LYS A 139 10.29 -13.81 -6.20
N ALA A 140 10.78 -14.95 -6.69
CA ALA A 140 10.01 -15.89 -7.51
C ALA A 140 8.80 -16.51 -6.78
N ARG A 141 8.76 -16.44 -5.44
CA ARG A 141 7.66 -16.91 -4.61
C ARG A 141 6.75 -15.78 -4.17
N VAL A 142 7.33 -14.70 -3.64
CA VAL A 142 6.58 -13.66 -2.91
C VAL A 142 6.00 -12.56 -3.80
N VAL A 143 6.63 -12.30 -4.95
CA VAL A 143 6.12 -11.32 -5.91
C VAL A 143 5.16 -12.01 -6.87
N ILE A 144 3.91 -11.54 -6.92
CA ILE A 144 2.90 -11.99 -7.88
C ILE A 144 2.46 -10.82 -8.75
N ASP A 145 2.47 -11.03 -10.06
CA ASP A 145 1.92 -10.07 -11.00
C ASP A 145 0.39 -10.13 -11.03
N ILE A 146 -0.26 -8.99 -10.87
CA ILE A 146 -1.72 -8.85 -10.99
C ILE A 146 -2.06 -8.37 -12.41
N PRO A 147 -2.82 -9.14 -13.21
CA PRO A 147 -3.13 -8.74 -14.58
C PRO A 147 -4.36 -7.81 -14.64
N SER A 148 -4.57 -7.20 -15.80
CA SER A 148 -5.68 -6.25 -16.02
C SER A 148 -7.07 -6.84 -15.77
N ASN A 149 -8.05 -5.96 -15.52
CA ASN A 149 -9.46 -6.28 -15.30
C ASN A 149 -9.67 -7.28 -14.14
N THR A 150 -9.02 -7.01 -13.01
CA THR A 150 -9.01 -7.94 -11.87
C THR A 150 -9.57 -7.24 -10.63
N THR A 151 -10.52 -7.88 -9.95
CA THR A 151 -10.92 -7.51 -8.58
C THR A 151 -10.44 -8.59 -7.63
N ILE A 152 -9.61 -8.23 -6.65
CA ILE A 152 -9.21 -9.10 -5.54
C ILE A 152 -9.80 -8.54 -4.28
N ILE A 153 -10.55 -9.35 -3.54
CA ILE A 153 -11.25 -8.89 -2.34
C ILE A 153 -11.20 -9.91 -1.22
N GLY A 154 -11.00 -9.46 0.01
CA GLY A 154 -11.08 -10.31 1.18
C GLY A 154 -12.50 -10.72 1.52
N SER A 155 -12.71 -12.01 1.81
CA SER A 155 -13.97 -12.53 2.34
C SER A 155 -14.02 -12.35 3.86
N GLY A 156 -15.13 -11.77 4.35
CA GLY A 156 -15.32 -11.53 5.78
C GLY A 156 -14.32 -10.50 6.33
N SER A 157 -13.90 -10.68 7.57
CA SER A 157 -13.04 -9.72 8.28
C SER A 157 -11.63 -10.21 8.59
N ASN A 158 -11.24 -11.38 8.07
CA ASN A 158 -9.97 -12.03 8.43
C ASN A 158 -9.10 -12.44 7.22
N ALA A 159 -9.40 -11.92 6.03
CA ALA A 159 -8.61 -12.15 4.84
C ALA A 159 -7.21 -11.50 4.97
N LYS A 160 -6.15 -12.32 4.82
CA LYS A 160 -4.77 -11.85 4.92
C LYS A 160 -3.90 -12.33 3.76
N VAL A 161 -2.93 -11.50 3.38
CA VAL A 161 -1.79 -11.88 2.55
C VAL A 161 -0.52 -11.58 3.34
N THR A 162 0.25 -12.61 3.70
CA THR A 162 1.48 -12.46 4.50
C THR A 162 2.71 -12.75 3.64
N GLY A 163 3.77 -11.95 3.78
CA GLY A 163 5.01 -12.15 3.03
C GLY A 163 4.93 -11.77 1.56
N GLY A 164 3.81 -11.20 1.10
CA GLY A 164 3.49 -11.03 -0.32
C GLY A 164 3.73 -9.64 -0.86
N ASN A 165 4.11 -9.57 -2.14
CA ASN A 165 4.16 -8.34 -2.92
C ASN A 165 3.28 -8.47 -4.18
N PHE A 166 2.17 -7.75 -4.20
CA PHE A 166 1.30 -7.68 -5.38
C PHE A 166 1.82 -6.61 -6.33
N ASN A 167 2.29 -7.05 -7.50
CA ASN A 167 2.95 -6.18 -8.47
C ASN A 167 2.06 -5.96 -9.70
N MET A 168 1.79 -4.71 -10.04
CA MET A 168 1.05 -4.31 -11.24
C MET A 168 2.01 -3.64 -12.20
N LYS A 169 2.39 -4.36 -13.26
CA LYS A 169 3.42 -3.93 -14.22
C LYS A 169 2.89 -2.93 -15.25
N ASN A 170 3.83 -2.32 -15.97
CA ASN A 170 3.52 -1.35 -17.01
C ASN A 170 2.59 -1.97 -18.07
N GLY A 171 1.52 -1.26 -18.39
CA GLY A 171 0.47 -1.74 -19.29
C GLY A 171 -0.65 -2.54 -18.63
N VAL A 172 -0.54 -2.88 -17.33
CA VAL A 172 -1.69 -3.34 -16.54
C VAL A 172 -2.64 -2.17 -16.33
N ASP A 173 -3.94 -2.43 -16.48
CA ASP A 173 -4.99 -1.45 -16.33
C ASP A 173 -6.18 -2.05 -15.59
N ASN A 174 -6.93 -1.23 -14.86
CA ASN A 174 -8.24 -1.58 -14.31
C ASN A 174 -8.19 -2.69 -13.25
N VAL A 175 -7.65 -2.38 -12.06
CA VAL A 175 -7.50 -3.32 -10.95
C VAL A 175 -8.12 -2.76 -9.66
N ILE A 176 -8.85 -3.62 -8.94
CA ILE A 176 -9.43 -3.32 -7.62
C ILE A 176 -8.84 -4.30 -6.59
N ILE A 177 -8.33 -3.78 -5.47
CA ILE A 177 -7.84 -4.57 -4.34
C ILE A 177 -8.53 -4.07 -3.07
N ARG A 178 -9.28 -4.93 -2.38
CA ARG A 178 -10.12 -4.50 -1.25
C ARG A 178 -10.15 -5.47 -0.08
N ASN A 179 -10.40 -4.94 1.12
CA ASN A 179 -10.75 -5.73 2.31
C ASN A 179 -9.70 -6.79 2.71
N ILE A 180 -8.42 -6.55 2.48
CA ILE A 180 -7.33 -7.49 2.77
C ILE A 180 -6.36 -6.86 3.76
N GLU A 181 -5.93 -7.62 4.76
CA GLU A 181 -4.78 -7.26 5.58
C GLU A 181 -3.49 -7.83 4.97
N PHE A 182 -2.61 -6.95 4.53
CA PHE A 182 -1.27 -7.27 4.06
C PHE A 182 -0.29 -7.14 5.21
N GLN A 183 0.51 -8.18 5.42
CA GLN A 183 1.50 -8.22 6.50
C GLN A 183 2.89 -8.58 5.97
N ASP A 184 3.90 -7.92 6.52
CA ASP A 184 5.28 -8.42 6.59
C ASP A 184 5.84 -8.77 5.20
N ALA A 185 5.91 -7.79 4.29
CA ALA A 185 6.58 -7.94 2.99
C ALA A 185 8.11 -8.01 3.19
N TYR A 186 8.55 -9.12 3.75
CA TYR A 186 9.87 -9.31 4.32
C TYR A 186 10.88 -9.79 3.29
N ASP A 187 12.00 -9.09 3.14
CA ASP A 187 13.15 -9.54 2.36
C ASP A 187 14.19 -10.21 3.25
N TYR A 188 14.50 -11.49 2.99
CA TYR A 188 15.54 -12.22 3.73
C TYR A 188 16.96 -11.73 3.43
N PHE A 189 17.16 -11.00 2.33
CA PHE A 189 18.48 -10.65 1.79
C PHE A 189 18.62 -9.14 1.45
N PRO A 190 18.40 -8.22 2.41
CA PRO A 190 18.62 -6.79 2.20
C PRO A 190 19.99 -6.48 1.59
N GLN A 191 20.03 -5.57 0.63
CA GLN A 191 21.25 -5.09 0.00
C GLN A 191 21.88 -3.96 0.83
N TRP A 192 23.20 -4.01 1.01
CA TRP A 192 23.95 -2.88 1.57
C TRP A 192 24.28 -1.87 0.48
N ASP A 193 23.90 -0.61 0.67
CA ASP A 193 24.34 0.52 -0.16
C ASP A 193 25.12 1.52 0.71
N PRO A 194 26.46 1.59 0.59
CA PRO A 194 27.28 2.51 1.39
C PRO A 194 27.16 3.99 0.96
N THR A 195 26.46 4.27 -0.14
CA THR A 195 26.22 5.62 -0.68
C THR A 195 24.81 6.13 -0.47
N ASP A 196 23.89 5.29 0.01
CA ASP A 196 22.54 5.71 0.40
C ASP A 196 22.58 6.51 1.71
N GLY A 197 22.43 7.83 1.58
CA GLY A 197 22.60 8.76 2.68
C GLY A 197 24.06 8.96 3.08
N SER A 198 24.30 9.72 4.15
CA SER A 198 25.67 10.07 4.58
C SER A 198 26.47 8.87 5.11
N SER A 199 25.77 7.86 5.64
CA SER A 199 26.33 6.71 6.36
C SER A 199 25.98 5.36 5.75
N GLY A 200 25.38 5.33 4.55
CA GLY A 200 24.86 4.12 3.92
C GLY A 200 23.54 3.62 4.53
N ASN A 201 22.87 2.70 3.85
CA ASN A 201 21.63 2.04 4.29
C ASN A 201 21.55 0.59 3.82
N TRP A 202 20.73 -0.19 4.51
CA TRP A 202 20.25 -1.47 4.03
C TRP A 202 18.91 -1.25 3.32
N ASN A 203 18.75 -1.84 2.14
CA ASN A 203 17.55 -1.70 1.31
C ASN A 203 16.99 -3.07 0.94
N SER A 204 15.68 -3.23 1.13
CA SER A 204 14.90 -4.41 0.72
C SER A 204 14.09 -4.11 -0.54
N GLU A 205 13.53 -5.14 -1.15
CA GLU A 205 12.87 -5.03 -2.47
C GLU A 205 11.34 -5.15 -2.46
N TYR A 206 10.73 -5.57 -1.35
CA TYR A 206 9.33 -6.01 -1.37
C TYR A 206 8.42 -5.00 -0.68
N ASP A 207 7.43 -4.53 -1.43
CA ASP A 207 6.29 -3.80 -0.90
C ASP A 207 5.11 -4.74 -0.66
N ASN A 208 4.10 -4.35 0.11
CA ASN A 208 2.84 -5.10 0.05
C ASN A 208 2.19 -5.01 -1.33
N ILE A 209 2.18 -3.81 -1.93
CA ILE A 209 1.67 -3.54 -3.27
C ILE A 209 2.60 -2.59 -4.01
N THR A 210 3.01 -2.98 -5.23
CA THR A 210 3.82 -2.15 -6.14
C THR A 210 3.02 -1.85 -7.42
N ILE A 211 2.75 -0.57 -7.68
CA ILE A 211 2.09 -0.08 -8.91
C ILE A 211 3.17 0.52 -9.81
N ASN A 212 3.61 -0.26 -10.79
CA ASN A 212 4.77 0.04 -11.63
C ASN A 212 4.33 0.28 -13.08
N GLY A 213 3.95 1.51 -13.42
CA GLY A 213 3.45 1.87 -14.75
C GLY A 213 2.02 1.43 -15.06
N ALA A 214 1.28 0.90 -14.09
CA ALA A 214 -0.11 0.50 -14.25
C ALA A 214 -1.09 1.67 -14.06
N THR A 215 -2.30 1.52 -14.61
CA THR A 215 -3.34 2.58 -14.60
C THR A 215 -4.71 2.12 -14.12
N HIS A 216 -5.54 3.07 -13.65
CA HIS A 216 -6.90 2.82 -13.15
C HIS A 216 -6.92 1.76 -12.04
N ILE A 217 -6.38 2.14 -10.88
CA ILE A 217 -6.23 1.25 -9.73
C ILE A 217 -7.02 1.80 -8.54
N TRP A 218 -7.72 0.91 -7.84
CA TRP A 218 -8.42 1.23 -6.59
C TRP A 218 -7.97 0.28 -5.49
N ILE A 219 -7.36 0.84 -4.44
CA ILE A 219 -6.97 0.10 -3.23
C ILE A 219 -7.80 0.66 -2.08
N ASP A 220 -8.70 -0.16 -1.56
CA ASP A 220 -9.73 0.30 -0.62
C ASP A 220 -9.97 -0.63 0.54
N HIS A 221 -10.10 -0.07 1.75
CA HIS A 221 -10.35 -0.85 2.95
C HIS A 221 -9.31 -1.97 3.16
N CYS A 222 -8.05 -1.74 2.81
CA CYS A 222 -6.96 -2.66 3.14
C CYS A 222 -6.24 -2.23 4.42
N THR A 223 -5.59 -3.19 5.07
CA THR A 223 -4.69 -2.93 6.20
C THR A 223 -3.26 -3.30 5.78
N PHE A 224 -2.26 -2.53 6.19
CA PHE A 224 -0.85 -2.75 5.87
C PHE A 224 -0.01 -2.61 7.14
N ASN A 225 0.81 -3.61 7.46
CA ASN A 225 1.70 -3.62 8.63
C ASN A 225 2.88 -4.60 8.49
N ASP A 226 3.83 -4.52 9.43
CA ASP A 226 5.01 -5.40 9.49
C ASP A 226 4.75 -6.74 10.21
N GLY A 227 3.47 -7.06 10.45
CA GLY A 227 3.05 -8.32 11.05
C GLY A 227 3.76 -8.62 12.37
N SER A 228 4.36 -9.82 12.46
CA SER A 228 5.07 -10.29 13.64
C SER A 228 6.56 -9.96 13.66
N ASN A 229 7.09 -9.28 12.63
CA ASN A 229 8.51 -9.00 12.49
C ASN A 229 8.79 -7.49 12.47
N PRO A 230 8.36 -6.71 13.47
CA PRO A 230 8.56 -5.27 13.44
C PRO A 230 10.05 -4.90 13.43
N ASP A 231 10.37 -3.81 12.75
CA ASP A 231 11.71 -3.27 12.57
C ASP A 231 12.53 -3.12 13.85
N SER A 232 11.87 -2.87 14.98
CA SER A 232 12.52 -2.73 16.29
C SER A 232 13.28 -3.98 16.72
N GLY A 233 12.92 -5.15 16.19
CA GLY A 233 13.60 -6.42 16.46
C GLY A 233 14.85 -6.67 15.59
N PHE A 234 15.09 -5.85 14.57
CA PHE A 234 16.18 -6.10 13.62
C PHE A 234 17.54 -5.64 14.17
N PRO A 235 18.62 -6.39 13.87
CA PRO A 235 19.97 -6.01 14.28
C PRO A 235 20.47 -4.79 13.50
N TYR A 236 21.57 -4.22 13.99
CA TYR A 236 22.31 -3.18 13.29
C TYR A 236 23.62 -3.74 12.77
N TYR A 237 23.89 -3.51 11.49
CA TYR A 237 25.18 -3.79 10.87
C TYR A 237 25.75 -2.50 10.29
N TYR A 238 27.03 -2.25 10.50
CA TYR A 238 27.71 -1.00 10.14
C TYR A 238 27.04 0.25 10.75
N GLY A 239 26.41 0.10 11.92
CA GLY A 239 25.68 1.19 12.59
C GLY A 239 24.34 1.55 11.92
N ARG A 240 23.86 0.74 10.97
CA ARG A 240 22.58 0.93 10.27
C ARG A 240 21.66 -0.26 10.54
N LYS A 241 20.36 0.00 10.71
CA LYS A 241 19.35 -1.06 10.89
C LYS A 241 19.39 -1.97 9.66
N TYR A 242 19.45 -3.29 9.88
CA TYR A 242 19.31 -4.29 8.81
C TYR A 242 17.85 -4.34 8.39
N GLN A 243 17.47 -3.39 7.53
CA GLN A 243 16.09 -3.11 7.15
C GLN A 243 15.58 -4.23 6.23
N HIS A 244 14.56 -4.97 6.67
CA HIS A 244 13.97 -6.09 5.92
C HIS A 244 12.74 -5.68 5.11
N HIS A 245 12.15 -4.52 5.40
CA HIS A 245 10.96 -4.02 4.71
C HIS A 245 11.29 -2.88 3.75
N ASP A 246 10.56 -2.82 2.63
CA ASP A 246 10.57 -1.63 1.76
C ASP A 246 9.34 -0.73 1.99
N GLY A 247 8.41 -0.65 1.03
CA GLY A 247 7.21 0.17 1.11
C GLY A 247 5.94 -0.62 1.45
N GLN A 248 4.81 0.09 1.59
CA GLN A 248 3.49 -0.54 1.73
C GLN A 248 2.72 -0.49 0.40
N THR A 249 2.52 0.72 -0.13
CA THR A 249 1.85 0.95 -1.43
C THR A 249 2.64 1.92 -2.29
N ASP A 250 3.60 1.41 -3.07
CA ASP A 250 4.51 2.22 -3.87
C ASP A 250 4.02 2.36 -5.33
N ILE A 251 4.21 3.55 -5.89
CA ILE A 251 3.66 3.97 -7.18
C ILE A 251 4.76 4.63 -8.01
N ALA A 252 5.14 4.03 -9.14
CA ALA A 252 6.31 4.46 -9.91
C ALA A 252 6.16 4.26 -11.43
N ASN A 253 7.16 4.76 -12.18
CA ASN A 253 7.37 4.51 -13.61
C ASN A 253 6.15 4.83 -14.48
N GLY A 254 5.58 6.01 -14.30
CA GLY A 254 4.45 6.49 -15.08
C GLY A 254 3.10 5.87 -14.73
N ALA A 255 2.98 5.18 -13.60
CA ALA A 255 1.69 4.79 -13.05
C ALA A 255 0.76 6.01 -12.93
N ASN A 256 -0.55 5.80 -13.12
CA ASN A 256 -1.47 6.93 -13.24
C ASN A 256 -2.93 6.55 -12.95
N TYR A 257 -3.75 7.52 -12.54
CA TYR A 257 -5.18 7.33 -12.26
C TYR A 257 -5.42 6.30 -11.15
N ILE A 258 -5.06 6.66 -9.93
CA ILE A 258 -5.09 5.75 -8.78
C ILE A 258 -5.85 6.39 -7.62
N THR A 259 -6.68 5.61 -6.93
CA THR A 259 -7.34 6.00 -5.69
C THR A 259 -6.97 5.03 -4.57
N LEU A 260 -6.45 5.55 -3.46
CA LEU A 260 -6.20 4.83 -2.20
C LEU A 260 -7.16 5.38 -1.14
N SER A 261 -8.18 4.60 -0.78
CA SER A 261 -9.27 5.05 0.10
C SER A 261 -9.48 4.16 1.31
N TYR A 262 -9.76 4.75 2.47
CA TYR A 262 -10.12 3.99 3.67
C TYR A 262 -9.14 2.87 4.04
N ASN A 263 -7.85 2.99 3.73
CA ASN A 263 -6.84 2.01 4.11
C ASN A 263 -6.29 2.32 5.50
N LYS A 264 -5.86 1.30 6.24
CA LYS A 264 -5.12 1.45 7.50
C LYS A 264 -3.67 1.04 7.29
N TYR A 265 -2.75 2.00 7.37
CA TYR A 265 -1.31 1.79 7.37
C TYR A 265 -0.82 1.89 8.81
N HIS A 266 -0.17 0.86 9.34
CA HIS A 266 0.38 0.97 10.68
C HIS A 266 1.64 0.17 10.96
N ASP A 267 2.40 0.67 11.93
CA ASP A 267 3.61 0.03 12.47
C ASP A 267 4.59 -0.39 11.35
N HIS A 268 5.07 0.61 10.61
CA HIS A 268 5.94 0.45 9.46
C HIS A 268 6.79 1.72 9.22
N ASP A 269 7.96 1.59 8.59
CA ASP A 269 8.86 2.72 8.33
C ASP A 269 8.39 3.58 7.14
N LYS A 270 8.47 3.05 5.91
CA LYS A 270 8.34 3.79 4.65
C LYS A 270 6.96 3.54 4.02
N GLY A 271 5.94 4.34 4.37
CA GLY A 271 4.56 4.08 3.92
C GLY A 271 4.34 3.94 2.40
N SER A 272 4.56 5.00 1.63
CA SER A 272 4.27 5.07 0.20
C SER A 272 5.12 6.11 -0.54
N VAL A 273 5.86 5.67 -1.53
CA VAL A 273 6.52 6.53 -2.52
C VAL A 273 5.66 6.67 -3.77
N ILE A 274 5.49 7.89 -4.25
CA ILE A 274 4.85 8.23 -5.52
C ILE A 274 5.90 8.92 -6.40
N GLY A 275 6.48 8.17 -7.34
CA GLY A 275 7.61 8.57 -8.16
C GLY A 275 8.95 8.26 -7.47
N ASN A 276 9.69 7.28 -8.01
CA ASN A 276 10.86 6.70 -7.33
C ASN A 276 12.18 7.43 -7.60
N SER A 277 12.30 8.25 -8.64
CA SER A 277 13.55 8.94 -8.98
C SER A 277 13.36 10.38 -9.45
N ASP A 278 14.22 11.28 -8.98
CA ASP A 278 14.29 12.67 -9.44
C ASP A 278 14.64 12.73 -10.94
N SER A 279 15.36 11.74 -11.48
CA SER A 279 15.77 11.71 -12.89
C SER A 279 14.71 11.10 -13.84
N LYS A 280 13.60 10.58 -13.31
CA LYS A 280 12.54 9.94 -14.10
C LYS A 280 11.56 10.99 -14.64
N THR A 281 12.04 11.87 -15.50
CA THR A 281 11.22 12.99 -16.06
C THR A 281 10.00 12.51 -16.86
N SER A 282 9.97 11.26 -17.31
CA SER A 282 8.79 10.63 -17.92
C SER A 282 7.56 10.54 -17.01
N ASP A 283 7.74 10.73 -15.70
CA ASP A 283 6.68 10.78 -14.70
C ASP A 283 5.95 12.13 -14.68
N GLU A 284 6.53 13.19 -15.27
CA GLU A 284 5.85 14.48 -15.40
C GLU A 284 4.53 14.32 -16.19
N GLY A 285 3.47 14.96 -15.68
CA GLY A 285 2.11 14.79 -16.18
C GLY A 285 1.43 13.45 -15.83
N LYS A 286 2.10 12.51 -15.16
CA LYS A 286 1.52 11.24 -14.66
C LYS A 286 1.45 11.25 -13.13
N LEU A 287 1.48 10.08 -12.49
CA LEU A 287 1.41 9.92 -11.03
C LEU A 287 0.23 10.67 -10.40
N LYS A 288 -0.92 10.65 -11.10
CA LYS A 288 -2.17 11.21 -10.60
C LYS A 288 -2.80 10.24 -9.61
N VAL A 289 -2.73 10.58 -8.33
CA VAL A 289 -3.14 9.71 -7.22
C VAL A 289 -4.02 10.49 -6.26
N THR A 290 -5.12 9.89 -5.81
CA THR A 290 -5.93 10.41 -4.72
C THR A 290 -5.76 9.51 -3.50
N LEU A 291 -5.46 10.10 -2.34
CA LEU A 291 -5.43 9.42 -1.05
C LEU A 291 -6.46 10.07 -0.14
N HIS A 292 -7.49 9.32 0.27
CA HIS A 292 -8.47 9.85 1.22
C HIS A 292 -8.96 8.88 2.27
N HIS A 293 -9.31 9.42 3.42
CA HIS A 293 -9.86 8.66 4.54
C HIS A 293 -8.95 7.50 5.00
N ASN A 294 -7.66 7.55 4.68
CA ASN A 294 -6.70 6.56 5.16
C ASN A 294 -6.27 6.89 6.58
N TYR A 295 -6.00 5.85 7.36
CA TYR A 295 -5.45 5.94 8.71
C TYR A 295 -3.98 5.53 8.70
N TYR A 296 -3.09 6.46 9.03
CA TYR A 296 -1.66 6.21 9.22
C TYR A 296 -1.33 6.23 10.72
N GLN A 297 -1.03 5.08 11.30
CA GLN A 297 -0.74 4.92 12.74
C GLN A 297 0.68 4.40 12.95
N ASN A 298 1.55 5.13 13.64
CA ASN A 298 2.95 4.72 13.85
C ASN A 298 3.68 4.45 12.52
N ILE A 299 3.48 5.33 11.54
CA ILE A 299 4.26 5.34 10.30
C ILE A 299 5.40 6.35 10.47
N VAL A 300 6.64 5.92 10.21
CA VAL A 300 7.82 6.80 10.36
C VAL A 300 7.79 7.90 9.31
N GLN A 301 7.59 7.55 8.03
CA GLN A 301 7.76 8.48 6.92
C GLN A 301 7.00 8.07 5.66
N ARG A 302 6.98 8.98 4.68
CA ARG A 302 6.45 8.77 3.32
C ARG A 302 4.95 8.44 3.35
N ALA A 303 4.11 9.33 3.86
CA ALA A 303 2.65 9.15 3.91
C ALA A 303 1.86 10.24 3.15
N PRO A 304 2.11 10.47 1.83
CA PRO A 304 3.10 9.84 0.95
C PRO A 304 4.36 10.72 0.76
N ARG A 305 5.39 10.19 0.08
CA ARG A 305 6.48 11.00 -0.51
C ARG A 305 6.33 11.08 -2.03
N VAL A 306 6.21 12.30 -2.56
CA VAL A 306 5.80 12.53 -3.96
C VAL A 306 6.91 13.16 -4.78
N ARG A 307 7.02 12.76 -6.04
CA ARG A 307 7.72 13.45 -7.12
C ARG A 307 6.78 13.61 -8.30
N TYR A 308 6.89 14.73 -9.03
CA TYR A 308 6.15 15.07 -10.26
C TYR A 308 4.61 15.16 -10.15
N GLY A 309 3.97 14.15 -9.58
CA GLY A 309 2.54 13.88 -9.65
C GLY A 309 1.63 14.93 -9.06
N GLN A 310 0.43 14.98 -9.61
CA GLN A 310 -0.73 15.70 -9.07
C GLN A 310 -1.42 14.78 -8.07
N VAL A 311 -1.08 14.94 -6.78
CA VAL A 311 -1.54 14.05 -5.72
C VAL A 311 -2.55 14.78 -4.83
N HIS A 312 -3.80 14.30 -4.81
CA HIS A 312 -4.87 14.83 -3.94
C HIS A 312 -4.88 14.06 -2.63
N ILE A 313 -4.71 14.75 -1.50
CA ILE A 313 -4.64 14.13 -0.17
C ILE A 313 -5.72 14.76 0.70
N TYR A 314 -6.82 14.07 1.01
CA TYR A 314 -7.87 14.66 1.83
C TYR A 314 -8.50 13.76 2.87
N ASN A 315 -8.92 14.34 3.99
CA ASN A 315 -9.56 13.61 5.09
C ASN A 315 -8.79 12.38 5.58
N ASN A 316 -7.46 12.37 5.50
CA ASN A 316 -6.65 11.32 6.11
C ASN A 316 -6.37 11.65 7.57
N PHE A 317 -6.23 10.61 8.40
CA PHE A 317 -5.86 10.72 9.81
C PHE A 317 -4.47 10.13 10.04
N TYR A 318 -3.61 10.89 10.70
CA TYR A 318 -2.24 10.52 11.01
C TYR A 318 -2.03 10.55 12.52
N ALA A 319 -1.60 9.45 13.11
CA ALA A 319 -1.33 9.35 14.54
C ALA A 319 0.04 8.70 14.79
N GLY A 320 0.79 9.23 15.74
CA GLY A 320 2.10 8.67 16.08
C GLY A 320 2.80 9.41 17.21
N SER A 321 4.03 8.99 17.49
CA SER A 321 4.90 9.64 18.48
C SER A 321 6.34 9.65 18.00
N LYS A 322 7.11 10.65 18.40
CA LYS A 322 8.57 10.70 18.18
C LYS A 322 9.35 9.70 19.05
N SER A 323 8.70 9.09 20.05
CA SER A 323 9.29 8.12 20.98
C SER A 323 8.74 6.69 20.83
N ALA A 324 7.93 6.43 19.80
CA ALA A 324 7.41 5.09 19.51
C ALA A 324 8.49 4.18 18.90
N ALA A 325 8.20 2.87 18.81
CA ALA A 325 9.04 1.90 18.11
C ALA A 325 9.24 2.26 16.62
N TYR A 326 8.19 2.79 16.00
CA TYR A 326 8.22 3.48 14.72
C TYR A 326 8.07 4.99 14.97
N PRO A 327 9.16 5.71 15.26
CA PRO A 327 9.09 7.10 15.63
C PRO A 327 8.71 7.97 14.43
N PHE A 328 7.67 8.78 14.56
CA PHE A 328 7.23 9.68 13.49
C PHE A 328 8.34 10.64 13.07
N SER A 329 8.62 10.72 11.78
CA SER A 329 9.57 11.64 11.15
C SER A 329 8.84 12.77 10.43
N TYR A 330 8.06 12.42 9.39
CA TYR A 330 7.24 13.35 8.60
C TYR A 330 6.10 12.58 7.92
N ALA A 331 5.06 13.28 7.47
CA ALA A 331 4.00 12.67 6.67
C ALA A 331 4.21 12.94 5.18
N TRP A 332 4.05 14.19 4.75
CA TRP A 332 4.07 14.54 3.33
C TRP A 332 5.49 14.88 2.87
N GLY A 333 6.03 14.07 1.96
CA GLY A 333 7.31 14.37 1.33
C GLY A 333 7.11 15.21 0.07
N ALA A 334 7.43 16.50 0.12
CA ALA A 334 7.43 17.39 -1.04
C ALA A 334 8.75 17.19 -1.82
N GLY A 335 8.75 16.24 -2.75
CA GLY A 335 9.89 15.90 -3.59
C GLY A 335 9.95 16.67 -4.89
N HIS A 336 10.90 16.27 -5.74
CA HIS A 336 11.17 16.92 -7.03
C HIS A 336 9.89 17.13 -7.86
N ALA A 337 9.58 18.39 -8.18
CA ALA A 337 8.44 18.78 -9.01
C ALA A 337 7.05 18.26 -8.54
N SER A 338 6.91 17.86 -7.28
CA SER A 338 5.65 17.37 -6.71
C SER A 338 4.57 18.44 -6.72
N LYS A 339 3.31 18.05 -6.96
CA LYS A 339 2.14 18.94 -6.99
C LYS A 339 1.06 18.43 -6.04
N ILE A 340 1.39 18.39 -4.75
CA ILE A 340 0.48 17.90 -3.70
C ILE A 340 -0.62 18.94 -3.44
N TYR A 341 -1.88 18.49 -3.43
CA TYR A 341 -3.04 19.27 -3.02
C TYR A 341 -3.68 18.60 -1.80
N ALA A 342 -3.51 19.19 -0.62
CA ALA A 342 -3.94 18.61 0.66
C ALA A 342 -5.15 19.36 1.24
N GLN A 343 -6.20 18.65 1.66
CA GLN A 343 -7.42 19.25 2.22
C GLN A 343 -7.90 18.52 3.46
N ASN A 344 -8.15 19.24 4.54
CA ASN A 344 -8.83 18.75 5.74
C ASN A 344 -8.22 17.44 6.29
N ASN A 345 -6.90 17.39 6.43
CA ASN A 345 -6.19 16.25 7.03
C ASN A 345 -5.93 16.52 8.52
N VAL A 346 -5.87 15.46 9.33
CA VAL A 346 -5.72 15.57 10.79
C VAL A 346 -4.51 14.79 11.28
N PHE A 347 -3.71 15.44 12.12
CA PHE A 347 -2.50 14.90 12.73
C PHE A 347 -2.63 14.90 14.25
N GLU A 348 -2.32 13.76 14.88
CA GLU A 348 -2.12 13.60 16.31
C GLU A 348 -0.71 13.06 16.57
N VAL A 349 0.24 13.99 16.67
CA VAL A 349 1.65 13.70 16.95
C VAL A 349 2.12 14.70 18.02
N PRO A 350 2.10 14.30 19.31
CA PRO A 350 2.43 15.21 20.41
C PRO A 350 3.82 15.86 20.24
N GLY A 351 3.88 17.18 20.42
CA GLY A 351 5.13 17.96 20.32
C GLY A 351 5.70 18.06 18.90
N LEU A 352 4.93 17.73 17.85
CA LEU A 352 5.31 18.02 16.48
C LEU A 352 5.06 19.51 16.16
N ALA A 353 6.02 20.15 15.52
CA ALA A 353 5.87 21.51 15.00
C ALA A 353 5.25 21.48 13.59
N ALA A 354 4.58 22.55 13.19
CA ALA A 354 3.87 22.62 11.91
C ALA A 354 4.79 22.39 10.70
N ASP A 355 6.04 22.85 10.76
CA ASP A 355 7.03 22.66 9.70
C ASP A 355 7.46 21.18 9.55
N LYS A 356 7.31 20.36 10.60
CA LYS A 356 7.68 18.93 10.61
C LYS A 356 6.60 17.99 10.12
N VAL A 357 5.42 18.48 9.76
CA VAL A 357 4.41 17.67 9.04
C VAL A 357 4.94 17.28 7.66
N ILE A 358 5.72 18.17 7.04
CA ILE A 358 6.28 18.03 5.70
C ILE A 358 7.79 17.79 5.81
N SER A 359 8.33 16.97 4.90
CA SER A 359 9.76 16.99 4.57
C SER A 359 9.93 17.50 3.15
N VAL A 360 10.70 18.58 2.98
CA VAL A 360 10.99 19.18 1.68
C VAL A 360 12.31 18.62 1.15
N PHE A 361 12.27 17.98 -0.02
CA PHE A 361 13.46 17.44 -0.67
C PHE A 361 13.91 18.35 -1.83
N SER A 362 15.09 18.08 -2.37
CA SER A 362 15.61 18.80 -3.53
C SER A 362 14.59 18.85 -4.67
N GLY A 363 14.34 20.04 -5.21
CA GLY A 363 13.36 20.28 -6.27
C GLY A 363 11.90 20.38 -5.82
N GLY A 364 11.58 20.14 -4.55
CA GLY A 364 10.27 20.43 -3.96
C GLY A 364 10.09 21.94 -3.75
N LYS A 365 9.05 22.53 -4.33
CA LYS A 365 8.84 23.99 -4.33
C LYS A 365 7.42 24.44 -3.96
N ALA A 366 6.45 23.53 -4.05
CA ALA A 366 5.06 23.87 -3.85
C ALA A 366 4.30 22.71 -3.19
N LEU A 367 3.36 23.06 -2.33
CA LEU A 367 2.36 22.18 -1.73
C LEU A 367 1.16 23.04 -1.39
N HIS A 368 0.00 22.72 -1.96
CA HIS A 368 -1.24 23.36 -1.55
C HIS A 368 -1.75 22.65 -0.30
N GLU A 369 -2.09 23.39 0.74
CA GLU A 369 -2.82 22.83 1.87
C GLU A 369 -3.91 23.79 2.35
N GLU A 370 -5.03 23.21 2.79
CA GLU A 370 -6.05 23.90 3.55
C GLU A 370 -6.71 22.98 4.59
N GLY A 371 -7.14 23.57 5.71
CA GLY A 371 -7.90 22.87 6.75
C GLY A 371 -7.11 21.84 7.56
N THR A 372 -5.78 21.85 7.50
CA THR A 372 -4.96 20.91 8.28
C THR A 372 -5.09 21.18 9.79
N LEU A 373 -5.40 20.13 10.56
CA LEU A 373 -5.33 20.17 12.02
C LEU A 373 -4.11 19.39 12.52
N LEU A 374 -3.29 20.00 13.37
CA LEU A 374 -2.21 19.36 14.09
C LEU A 374 -2.47 19.47 15.59
N ASN A 375 -2.66 18.32 16.25
CA ASN A 375 -2.97 18.22 17.67
C ASN A 375 -4.17 19.11 18.08
N GLY A 376 -5.18 19.15 17.21
CA GLY A 376 -6.39 19.96 17.40
C GLY A 376 -6.28 21.43 16.98
N ALA A 377 -5.09 21.94 16.69
CA ALA A 377 -4.89 23.31 16.23
C ALA A 377 -4.85 23.40 14.69
N ALA A 378 -5.50 24.41 14.11
CA ALA A 378 -5.34 24.71 12.69
C ALA A 378 -3.92 25.22 12.42
N ILE A 379 -3.28 24.68 11.38
CA ILE A 379 -1.93 25.07 10.96
C ILE A 379 -1.89 25.35 9.46
N ASN A 380 -0.81 25.98 8.99
CA ASN A 380 -0.45 26.01 7.58
C ASN A 380 0.94 25.41 7.37
N ALA A 381 0.99 24.12 7.06
CA ALA A 381 2.25 23.37 6.95
C ALA A 381 3.10 23.84 5.75
N SER A 382 2.46 24.26 4.65
CA SER A 382 3.13 24.78 3.46
C SER A 382 3.85 26.10 3.74
N ALA A 383 3.14 27.07 4.35
CA ALA A 383 3.71 28.34 4.76
C ALA A 383 4.82 28.19 5.82
N ALA A 384 4.65 27.26 6.77
CA ALA A 384 5.68 26.94 7.76
C ALA A 384 7.00 26.43 7.15
N ASN A 385 6.95 25.91 5.91
CA ASN A 385 8.10 25.45 5.14
C ASN A 385 8.52 26.41 4.01
N GLY A 386 7.87 27.57 3.88
CA GLY A 386 8.16 28.53 2.79
C GLY A 386 7.83 28.00 1.39
N LEU A 387 6.92 27.04 1.27
CA LEU A 387 6.48 26.48 -0.01
C LEU A 387 5.41 27.35 -0.68
N SER A 388 5.36 27.34 -2.01
CA SER A 388 4.25 27.93 -2.76
C SER A 388 2.95 27.13 -2.54
N GLN A 389 1.86 27.84 -2.25
CA GLN A 389 0.50 27.28 -2.22
C GLN A 389 -0.08 27.02 -3.62
N SER A 390 0.53 27.60 -4.68
CA SER A 390 0.14 27.32 -6.06
C SER A 390 0.88 26.10 -6.57
N VAL A 391 0.13 25.01 -6.80
CA VAL A 391 0.63 23.75 -7.38
C VAL A 391 0.22 23.56 -8.84
N GLY A 392 -0.46 24.55 -9.43
CA GLY A 392 -0.83 24.57 -10.85
C GLY A 392 -2.02 23.69 -11.24
N TRP A 393 -2.81 23.21 -10.27
CA TRP A 393 -4.04 22.44 -10.51
C TRP A 393 -4.96 22.48 -9.28
N THR A 394 -6.22 22.09 -9.48
CA THR A 394 -7.23 21.87 -8.43
C THR A 394 -7.92 20.54 -8.70
N PRO A 395 -8.07 19.64 -7.71
CA PRO A 395 -8.81 18.38 -7.88
C PRO A 395 -10.27 18.63 -8.25
N ALA A 396 -10.77 17.94 -9.28
CA ALA A 396 -12.18 17.99 -9.68
C ALA A 396 -12.91 16.64 -9.46
N LEU A 397 -12.16 15.54 -9.38
CA LEU A 397 -12.68 14.20 -9.10
C LEU A 397 -12.46 13.88 -7.63
N HIS A 398 -13.44 14.21 -6.80
CA HIS A 398 -13.48 13.78 -5.41
C HIS A 398 -14.93 13.63 -4.93
N GLY A 399 -15.12 12.74 -3.94
CA GLY A 399 -16.37 12.68 -3.18
C GLY A 399 -16.54 13.89 -2.26
N SER A 400 -17.45 13.79 -1.30
CA SER A 400 -17.59 14.82 -0.27
C SER A 400 -16.31 14.95 0.55
N ILE A 401 -15.80 16.18 0.70
CA ILE A 401 -14.69 16.49 1.59
C ILE A 401 -15.30 16.93 2.93
N GLY A 402 -15.20 16.07 3.94
CA GLY A 402 -15.67 16.33 5.29
C GLY A 402 -14.84 17.40 6.00
N SER A 403 -15.44 18.04 7.00
CA SER A 403 -14.72 18.94 7.91
C SER A 403 -13.64 18.17 8.69
N SER A 404 -12.47 18.79 8.89
CA SER A 404 -11.35 18.23 9.64
C SER A 404 -11.75 17.75 11.04
N ALA A 405 -12.72 18.39 11.69
CA ALA A 405 -13.21 17.98 13.00
C ALA A 405 -13.81 16.56 13.03
N ASN A 406 -14.34 16.08 11.90
CA ASN A 406 -14.98 14.76 11.80
C ASN A 406 -14.06 13.68 11.23
N VAL A 407 -12.87 14.04 10.75
CA VAL A 407 -11.96 13.10 10.08
C VAL A 407 -11.50 12.00 11.01
N LYS A 408 -11.02 12.33 12.21
CA LYS A 408 -10.55 11.32 13.17
C LYS A 408 -11.63 10.26 13.49
N PRO A 409 -12.84 10.60 13.97
CA PRO A 409 -13.84 9.59 14.28
C PRO A 409 -14.30 8.82 13.04
N ASP A 410 -14.43 9.47 11.88
CA ASP A 410 -14.83 8.79 10.64
C ASP A 410 -13.80 7.74 10.21
N VAL A 411 -12.54 8.16 10.12
CA VAL A 411 -11.43 7.32 9.67
C VAL A 411 -11.16 6.17 10.63
N ILE A 412 -11.13 6.40 11.95
CA ILE A 412 -10.95 5.32 12.93
C ILE A 412 -12.04 4.25 12.81
N SER A 413 -13.28 4.64 12.50
CA SER A 413 -14.41 3.71 12.43
C SER A 413 -14.52 2.93 11.12
N LYS A 414 -13.89 3.41 10.04
CA LYS A 414 -14.08 2.89 8.68
C LYS A 414 -12.81 2.35 8.04
N ALA A 415 -11.65 2.93 8.33
CA ALA A 415 -10.43 2.57 7.63
C ALA A 415 -9.88 1.19 8.04
N GLY A 416 -9.41 0.44 7.06
CA GLY A 416 -8.82 -0.88 7.22
C GLY A 416 -9.72 -2.02 6.75
N SER A 417 -9.12 -3.20 6.67
CA SER A 417 -9.82 -4.45 6.37
C SER A 417 -10.79 -4.86 7.48
N GLY A 418 -11.87 -5.53 7.10
CA GLY A 418 -12.88 -6.08 8.00
C GLY A 418 -13.91 -5.08 8.52
N THR A 419 -13.95 -3.87 7.96
CA THR A 419 -14.93 -2.83 8.32
C THR A 419 -16.09 -2.73 7.33
N LEU A 420 -15.97 -3.34 6.14
CA LEU A 420 -17.06 -3.48 5.16
C LEU A 420 -18.12 -4.44 5.71
N LYS A 421 -19.41 -4.10 5.48
CA LYS A 421 -20.56 -4.88 5.94
C LYS A 421 -21.32 -5.53 4.79
#